data_AF-X1DL63-F1
#
_entry.id   AF-X1DL63-F1
#
_cell.length_a   1.000
_cell.length_b   1.000
_cell.length_c   1.000
_cell.angle_alpha   90.00
_cell.angle_beta   90.00
_cell.angle_gamma   90.00
#
_symmetry.space_group_name_H-M   'P 1'
#
loop_
_entity.id
_entity.type
_entity.pdbx_description
1 polymer ?
#
loop_
_entity_poly.entity_id
_entity_poly.type
_entity_poly.pdbx_seq_one_letter_code
_entity_poly.pdbx_strand_id
1 'polypeptide(L)'
;VCNNFYEMPANTIREQTFCCGSGSGLNAGENMELRMQGGLPRANAVKYVHEKHGVNMLSCVCAIDRAALSASMEYWVPGVEVTGVHEMVGNALILPGEQKRMTDLRSEPLPGMEEDDAE
;
A
#
# COMPACT_ATOMS: atom_id res chain seq x y z
N VAL A 1 -2.30 -13.27 -2.12
CA VAL A 1 -1.99 -11.86 -1.72
C VAL A 1 -1.75 -10.91 -2.88
N CYS A 2 -1.15 -11.31 -4.02
CA CYS A 2 -1.07 -10.45 -5.21
C CYS A 2 -1.38 -11.27 -6.46
N ASN A 3 -2.49 -10.97 -7.14
CA ASN A 3 -2.90 -11.69 -8.35
C ASN A 3 -2.36 -11.03 -9.62
N ASN A 4 -2.23 -9.70 -9.63
CA ASN A 4 -1.71 -8.91 -10.74
C ASN A 4 -0.85 -7.76 -10.22
N PHE A 5 0.23 -7.44 -10.92
CA PHE A 5 1.11 -6.31 -10.62
C PHE A 5 1.23 -5.40 -11.84
N TYR A 6 1.05 -4.10 -11.63
CA TYR A 6 1.18 -3.08 -12.67
C TYR A 6 2.11 -1.97 -12.19
N GLU A 7 3.13 -1.69 -13.00
CA GLU A 7 3.99 -0.53 -12.79
C GLU A 7 3.22 0.77 -13.08
N MET A 8 3.58 1.82 -12.33
CA MET A 8 3.18 3.19 -12.66
C MET A 8 3.90 3.66 -13.95
N PRO A 9 3.47 4.77 -14.57
CA PRO A 9 4.13 5.31 -15.76
C PRO A 9 5.64 5.45 -15.55
N ALA A 10 6.43 5.11 -16.58
CA ALA A 10 7.89 5.02 -16.51
C ALA A 10 8.55 6.32 -15.98
N ASN A 11 7.90 7.47 -16.21
CA ASN A 11 8.35 8.77 -15.74
C ASN A 11 7.99 9.15 -14.30
N THR A 12 7.53 8.19 -13.50
CA THR A 12 7.07 8.39 -12.12
C THR A 12 7.65 7.34 -11.14
N ILE A 13 8.56 6.50 -11.64
CA ILE A 13 9.18 5.38 -10.94
C ILE A 13 10.70 5.41 -11.12
N ARG A 14 11.41 4.56 -10.36
CA ARG A 14 12.86 4.41 -10.41
C ARG A 14 13.60 5.75 -10.24
N GLU A 15 14.41 6.17 -11.20
CA GLU A 15 15.18 7.42 -11.15
C GLU A 15 14.29 8.66 -11.29
N GLN A 16 13.05 8.52 -11.74
CA GLN A 16 12.06 9.59 -11.89
C GLN A 16 10.95 9.49 -10.84
N THR A 17 11.25 8.86 -9.70
CA THR A 17 10.29 8.58 -8.63
C THR A 17 9.87 9.82 -7.85
N PHE A 18 8.63 9.83 -7.36
CA PHE A 18 8.13 10.85 -6.43
C PHE A 18 8.22 10.41 -4.96
N CYS A 19 8.50 11.36 -4.07
CA CYS A 19 8.48 11.13 -2.63
C CYS A 19 7.04 10.94 -2.11
N CYS A 20 6.89 10.33 -0.92
CA CYS A 20 5.63 10.30 -0.17
C CYS A 20 5.27 11.65 0.51
N GLY A 21 6.15 12.65 0.41
CA GLY A 21 5.95 13.98 1.00
C GLY A 21 6.18 14.07 2.51
N SER A 22 6.65 12.99 3.16
CA SER A 22 6.67 12.88 4.64
C SER A 22 8.04 12.60 5.26
N GLY A 23 9.11 12.60 4.46
CA GLY A 23 10.49 12.46 4.94
C GLY A 23 10.97 13.66 5.77
N SER A 24 12.21 13.60 6.27
CA SER A 24 12.90 14.72 6.93
C SER A 24 12.15 15.37 8.10
N GLY A 25 11.39 14.58 8.87
CA GLY A 25 10.61 15.06 10.02
C GLY A 25 9.22 15.60 9.67
N LEU A 26 8.85 15.69 8.39
CA LEU A 26 7.53 16.19 7.97
C LEU A 26 6.39 15.25 8.42
N ASN A 27 6.66 13.97 8.65
CA ASN A 27 5.66 13.02 9.15
C ASN A 27 5.20 13.28 10.60
N ALA A 28 5.91 14.09 11.41
CA ALA A 28 5.70 14.21 12.86
C ALA A 28 4.32 14.79 13.31
N GLY A 29 3.34 14.88 12.41
CA GLY A 29 1.94 15.17 12.72
C GLY A 29 1.55 16.63 12.62
N GLU A 30 2.52 17.53 12.40
CA GLU A 30 2.28 18.98 12.53
C GLU A 30 1.96 19.69 11.21
N ASN A 31 2.22 19.06 10.06
CA ASN A 31 2.00 19.68 8.75
C ASN A 31 1.35 18.72 7.73
N MET A 32 0.06 18.44 7.93
CA MET A 32 -0.71 17.60 7.00
C MET A 32 -0.82 18.25 5.61
N GLU A 33 -0.98 19.58 5.55
CA GLU A 33 -1.10 20.29 4.26
C GLU A 33 0.11 20.02 3.35
N LEU A 34 1.33 20.22 3.86
CA LEU A 34 2.54 20.00 3.08
C LEU A 34 2.74 18.52 2.72
N ARG A 35 2.38 17.59 3.62
CA ARG A 35 2.42 16.15 3.33
C ARG A 35 1.49 15.78 2.18
N MET A 36 0.26 16.28 2.21
CA MET A 36 -0.75 16.00 1.18
C MET A 36 -0.36 16.62 -0.16
N GLN A 37 0.20 17.84 -0.15
CA GLN A 37 0.75 18.49 -1.35
C GLN A 37 1.97 17.73 -1.91
N GLY A 38 2.91 17.34 -1.04
CA GLY A 38 4.12 16.61 -1.43
C GLY A 38 3.82 15.21 -1.97
N GLY A 39 2.78 14.55 -1.47
CA GLY A 39 2.33 13.24 -1.94
C GLY A 39 1.47 13.27 -3.21
N LEU A 40 0.97 14.44 -3.64
CA LEU A 40 0.06 14.56 -4.79
C LEU A 40 0.64 14.01 -6.11
N PRO A 41 1.91 14.24 -6.49
CA PRO A 41 2.48 13.66 -7.71
C PRO A 41 2.45 12.12 -7.69
N ARG A 42 2.71 11.49 -6.54
CA ARG A 42 2.58 10.05 -6.35
C ARG A 42 1.12 9.62 -6.50
N ALA A 43 0.18 10.32 -5.86
CA ALA A 43 -1.24 10.02 -5.95
C ALA A 43 -1.76 10.06 -7.39
N ASN A 44 -1.33 11.03 -8.20
CA ASN A 44 -1.69 11.09 -9.62
C ASN A 44 -1.17 9.88 -10.42
N ALA A 45 0.06 9.42 -10.16
CA ALA A 45 0.60 8.23 -10.80
C ALA A 45 -0.18 6.96 -10.41
N VAL A 46 -0.61 6.86 -9.15
CA VAL A 46 -1.45 5.76 -8.66
C VAL A 46 -2.84 5.84 -9.27
N LYS A 47 -3.45 7.02 -9.31
CA LYS A 47 -4.77 7.24 -9.95
C LYS A 47 -4.77 6.78 -11.40
N TYR A 48 -3.71 7.09 -12.16
CA TYR A 48 -3.58 6.65 -13.54
C TYR A 48 -3.66 5.12 -13.68
N VAL A 49 -2.94 4.36 -12.84
CA VAL A 49 -2.97 2.89 -12.90
C VAL A 49 -4.24 2.30 -12.29
N HIS A 50 -4.84 2.97 -11.31
CA HIS A 50 -6.15 2.61 -10.76
C HIS A 50 -7.23 2.71 -11.85
N GLU A 51 -7.34 3.85 -12.54
CA GLU A 51 -8.34 4.05 -13.60
C GLU A 51 -8.12 3.13 -14.81
N LYS A 52 -6.85 2.82 -15.13
CA LYS A 52 -6.50 2.03 -16.32
C LYS A 52 -6.58 0.52 -16.09
N HIS A 53 -6.20 0.06 -14.89
CA HIS A 53 -6.00 -1.37 -14.60
C HIS A 53 -6.82 -1.85 -13.40
N GLY A 54 -7.54 -0.97 -12.71
CA GLY A 54 -8.31 -1.32 -11.52
C GLY A 54 -7.44 -1.68 -10.30
N VAL A 55 -6.20 -1.17 -10.23
CA VAL A 55 -5.29 -1.45 -9.10
C VAL A 55 -5.91 -0.95 -7.80
N ASN A 56 -6.09 -1.82 -6.81
CA ASN A 56 -6.69 -1.49 -5.52
C ASN A 56 -5.69 -1.41 -4.36
N MET A 57 -4.41 -1.70 -4.60
CA MET A 57 -3.37 -1.73 -3.58
C MET A 57 -2.09 -1.05 -4.08
N LEU A 58 -1.60 -0.07 -3.31
CA LEU A 58 -0.27 0.52 -3.46
C LEU A 58 0.72 -0.15 -2.50
N SER A 59 1.70 -0.85 -3.05
CA SER A 59 2.75 -1.49 -2.26
C SER A 59 3.94 -0.57 -2.03
N CYS A 60 4.39 -0.46 -0.78
CA CYS A 60 5.49 0.37 -0.33
C CYS A 60 6.61 -0.48 0.28
N VAL A 61 7.87 -0.17 -0.02
CA VAL A 61 9.03 -0.81 0.65
C VAL A 61 9.42 -0.04 1.92
N CYS A 62 9.16 1.26 1.96
CA CYS A 62 9.47 2.15 3.07
C CYS A 62 8.32 2.20 4.08
N ALA A 63 8.65 2.10 5.38
CA ALA A 63 7.67 2.17 6.45
C ALA A 63 6.99 3.56 6.55
N ILE A 64 7.75 4.64 6.31
CA ILE A 64 7.21 6.01 6.29
C ILE A 64 6.25 6.18 5.12
N ASP A 65 6.59 5.64 3.94
CA ASP A 65 5.71 5.70 2.77
C ASP A 65 4.38 5.01 3.07
N ARG A 66 4.43 3.81 3.65
CA ARG A 66 3.23 3.08 4.07
C ARG A 66 2.38 3.88 5.05
N ALA A 67 2.99 4.49 6.07
CA ALA A 67 2.27 5.26 7.08
C ALA A 67 1.70 6.58 6.52
N ALA A 68 2.44 7.23 5.63
CA ALA A 68 2.07 8.54 5.11
C ALA A 68 1.04 8.46 3.99
N LEU A 69 1.19 7.48 3.09
CA LEU A 69 0.38 7.39 1.88
C LEU A 69 -1.04 6.89 2.16
N SER A 70 -1.32 6.24 3.30
CA SER A 70 -2.69 5.79 3.62
C SER A 70 -3.70 6.94 3.56
N ALA A 71 -3.46 8.02 4.31
CA ALA A 71 -4.32 9.21 4.27
C ALA A 71 -4.32 9.91 2.90
N SER A 72 -3.18 9.87 2.19
CA SER A 72 -3.06 10.42 0.84
C SER A 72 -3.94 9.67 -0.17
N MET A 73 -3.93 8.34 -0.16
CA MET A 73 -4.74 7.54 -1.07
C MET A 73 -6.22 7.61 -0.72
N GLU A 74 -6.57 7.58 0.57
CA GLU A 74 -7.96 7.76 1.04
C GLU A 74 -8.57 9.06 0.49
N TYR A 75 -7.80 10.14 0.47
CA TYR A 75 -8.25 11.43 -0.03
C TYR A 75 -8.19 11.55 -1.56
N TRP A 76 -7.03 11.27 -2.17
CA TRP A 76 -6.78 11.57 -3.59
C TRP A 76 -7.21 10.46 -4.55
N VAL A 77 -7.19 9.20 -4.11
CA VAL A 77 -7.49 8.01 -4.93
C VAL A 77 -8.31 7.00 -4.10
N PRO A 78 -9.53 7.39 -3.67
CA PRO A 78 -10.36 6.51 -2.84
C PRO A 78 -10.62 5.18 -3.56
N GLY A 79 -10.52 4.07 -2.82
CA GLY A 79 -10.56 2.71 -3.36
C GLY A 79 -9.18 2.08 -3.61
N VAL A 80 -8.09 2.82 -3.36
CA VAL A 80 -6.74 2.27 -3.29
C VAL A 80 -6.25 2.27 -1.86
N GLU A 81 -5.99 1.09 -1.33
CA GLU A 81 -5.36 0.90 -0.02
C GLU A 81 -3.83 0.83 -0.14
N VAL A 82 -3.14 0.89 1.00
CA VAL A 82 -1.66 0.90 1.05
C VAL A 82 -1.16 -0.30 1.86
N THR A 83 -0.14 -1.01 1.36
CA THR A 83 0.52 -2.14 2.03
C THR A 83 2.04 -2.07 1.96
N GLY A 84 2.71 -2.89 2.76
CA GLY A 84 4.15 -3.12 2.68
C GLY A 84 4.50 -4.29 1.75
N VAL A 85 5.60 -4.19 0.99
CA VAL A 85 6.12 -5.34 0.20
C VAL A 85 6.34 -6.56 1.11
N HIS A 86 6.96 -6.34 2.27
CA HIS A 86 7.24 -7.40 3.24
C HIS A 86 5.98 -7.98 3.88
N GLU A 87 4.92 -7.20 4.00
CA GLU A 87 3.62 -7.64 4.50
C GLU A 87 2.97 -8.61 3.50
N MET A 88 2.98 -8.26 2.21
CA MET A 88 2.51 -9.15 1.16
C MET A 88 3.33 -10.45 1.08
N VAL A 89 4.66 -10.37 1.16
CA VAL A 89 5.52 -11.56 1.16
C VAL A 89 5.25 -12.40 2.40
N GLY A 90 5.16 -11.79 3.58
CA GLY A 90 4.85 -12.49 4.84
C GLY A 90 3.50 -13.20 4.80
N ASN A 91 2.50 -12.59 4.17
CA ASN A 91 1.19 -13.21 3.95
C ASN A 91 1.19 -14.29 2.85
N ALA A 92 2.18 -14.31 1.96
CA ALA A 92 2.31 -15.31 0.90
C ALA A 92 3.13 -16.54 1.31
N LEU A 93 3.99 -16.39 2.31
CA LEU A 93 4.92 -17.44 2.74
C LEU A 93 4.14 -18.63 3.32
N ILE A 94 4.52 -19.82 2.83
CA ILE A 94 4.10 -21.11 3.37
C ILE A 94 5.37 -21.82 3.87
N LEU A 95 5.45 -22.08 5.18
CA LEU A 95 6.63 -22.68 5.81
C LEU A 95 6.39 -24.13 6.25
N PRO A 96 7.36 -25.05 6.09
CA PRO A 96 7.22 -26.42 6.56
C PRO A 96 6.95 -26.49 8.07
N GLY A 97 5.88 -27.18 8.46
CA GLY A 97 5.51 -27.38 9.86
C GLY A 97 4.77 -26.20 10.50
N GLU A 98 4.40 -25.17 9.73
CA GLU A 98 3.55 -24.10 10.26
C GLU A 98 2.11 -24.58 10.52
N GLN A 99 1.43 -23.90 11.44
CA GLN A 99 0.01 -24.13 11.68
C GLN A 99 -0.83 -23.51 10.56
N LYS A 100 -2.05 -24.04 10.34
CA LYS A 100 -3.01 -23.41 9.42
C LYS A 100 -3.22 -21.97 9.86
N ARG A 101 -2.77 -21.02 9.03
CA ARG A 101 -2.99 -19.60 9.24
C ARG A 101 -4.41 -19.25 8.81
N MET A 102 -5.13 -18.60 9.71
CA MET A 102 -6.49 -18.12 9.45
C MET A 102 -6.49 -16.64 9.08
N THR A 103 -5.60 -15.86 9.71
CA THR A 103 -5.50 -14.42 9.51
C THR A 103 -4.18 -14.00 8.87
N ASP A 104 -4.20 -12.81 8.31
CA ASP A 104 -3.08 -12.11 7.72
C ASP A 104 -2.28 -11.35 8.81
N LEU A 105 -1.21 -10.65 8.41
CA LEU A 105 -0.37 -9.87 9.31
C LEU A 105 -1.03 -8.61 9.90
N ARG A 106 -2.24 -8.26 9.44
CA ARG A 106 -3.10 -7.20 10.00
C ARG A 106 -4.19 -7.75 10.91
N SER A 107 -4.20 -9.05 11.16
CA SER A 107 -5.27 -9.74 11.90
C SER A 107 -6.61 -9.76 11.19
N GLU A 108 -6.62 -9.58 9.87
CA GLU A 108 -7.81 -9.77 9.04
C GLU A 108 -7.86 -11.22 8.51
N PRO A 109 -9.04 -11.81 8.26
CA PRO A 109 -9.14 -13.13 7.65
C PRO A 109 -8.36 -13.21 6.33
N LEU A 110 -7.62 -14.30 6.12
CA LEU A 110 -7.00 -14.55 4.82
C LEU A 110 -8.09 -14.80 3.76
N PRO A 111 -7.86 -14.43 2.48
CA PRO A 111 -8.82 -14.69 1.42
C PRO A 111 -9.22 -16.17 1.38
N GLY A 112 -10.52 -16.44 1.51
CA GLY A 112 -11.08 -17.79 1.56
C GLY A 112 -11.08 -18.46 2.94
N MET A 113 -10.68 -17.74 4.01
CA MET A 113 -10.78 -18.16 5.41
C MET A 113 -11.84 -17.35 6.19
N GLU A 114 -12.62 -16.51 5.49
CA GLU A 114 -13.59 -15.57 6.06
C GLU A 114 -14.75 -16.25 6.82
N GLU A 115 -15.08 -17.51 6.47
CA GLU A 115 -16.17 -18.27 7.08
C GLU A 115 -15.70 -19.22 8.19
N ASP A 116 -14.39 -19.47 8.32
CA ASP A 116 -13.84 -20.42 9.30
C ASP A 116 -13.72 -19.80 10.72
N ASP A 117 -13.87 -18.48 10.86
CA ASP A 117 -13.84 -17.77 12.16
C ASP A 117 -15.20 -17.80 12.92
N ALA A 118 -16.21 -18.50 12.38
CA ALA A 118 -17.58 -18.53 12.90
C ALA A 118 -17.99 -19.81 13.67
N GLU A 119 -17.05 -20.70 14.02
CA GLU A 119 -17.30 -21.87 14.89
C GLU A 119 -16.62 -21.80 16.26
#